data_AF-A0A7M3YAW8-F1
#
_entry.id   AF-A0A7M3YAW8-F1
#
_cell.length_a   1.000
_cell.length_b   1.000
_cell.length_c   1.000
_cell.angle_alpha   90.00
_cell.angle_beta   90.00
_cell.angle_gamma   90.00
#
_symmetry.space_group_name_H-M   'P 1'
#
loop_
_entity.id
_entity.type
_entity.pdbx_description
1 polymer ?
#
loop_
_entity_poly.entity_id
_entity_poly.type
_entity_poly.pdbx_seq_one_letter_code
_entity_poly.pdbx_strand_id
1 'polypeptide(L)'
;MSLGLEVAILPGLAVARRIDGEGDWKRHLMLSPAFGLLACLGLAGFCFIMEWSLETLTTLLILANIAAIIAIRVEINPEPKQVNIERSPWFWIFTTIGCFIALTPLSYMRPMGVDWIGFASLADSISRTGGFILAEPSIGEWLYPPAFPMLAAWLGTTSYLGVFWLGVMCFVALLLGIAAVGEKMGCGHWTIMAMLLAPALFAKNLDSGFPTVASQLGLIVILMTFGER
;
A
#
# COMPACT_ATOMS: atom_id res chain seq x y z
N MET A 1 -0.59 -8.88 -16.97
CA MET A 1 -0.86 -7.43 -17.16
C MET A 1 -0.51 -6.72 -15.86
N SER A 2 0.40 -5.73 -15.89
CA SER A 2 0.98 -5.08 -14.69
C SER A 2 0.34 -3.72 -14.34
N LEU A 3 -0.73 -3.32 -15.02
CA LEU A 3 -1.29 -1.95 -14.96
C LEU A 3 -2.14 -1.64 -13.71
N GLY A 4 -2.37 -2.60 -12.82
CA GLY A 4 -3.32 -2.43 -11.72
C GLY A 4 -2.84 -1.50 -10.61
N LEU A 5 -1.59 -1.62 -10.14
CA LEU A 5 -1.15 -0.90 -8.93
C LEU A 5 -0.81 0.58 -9.17
N GLU A 6 -0.58 0.97 -10.42
CA GLU A 6 -0.28 2.36 -10.81
C GLU A 6 -1.45 3.31 -10.48
N VAL A 7 -2.68 2.79 -10.42
CA VAL A 7 -3.88 3.55 -10.05
C VAL A 7 -3.82 4.11 -8.62
N ALA A 8 -2.92 3.60 -7.77
CA ALA A 8 -2.69 4.10 -6.43
C ALA A 8 -1.88 5.41 -6.41
N ILE A 9 -1.11 5.72 -7.47
CA ILE A 9 -0.13 6.81 -7.46
C ILE A 9 -0.80 8.18 -7.30
N LEU A 10 -1.79 8.51 -8.15
CA LEU A 10 -2.41 9.84 -8.11
C LEU A 10 -3.22 10.07 -6.83
N PRO A 11 -4.10 9.15 -6.38
CA PRO A 11 -4.79 9.29 -5.10
C PRO A 11 -3.81 9.42 -3.94
N GLY A 12 -2.74 8.63 -3.94
CA GLY A 12 -1.69 8.68 -2.93
C GLY A 12 -1.01 10.04 -2.85
N LEU A 13 -0.62 10.61 -3.99
CA LEU A 13 0.04 11.91 -4.07
C LEU A 13 -0.90 13.05 -3.63
N ALA A 14 -2.16 13.01 -4.05
CA ALA A 14 -3.16 14.01 -3.67
C ALA A 14 -3.39 14.01 -2.15
N VAL A 15 -3.47 12.82 -1.54
CA VAL A 15 -3.60 12.68 -0.08
C VAL A 15 -2.32 13.12 0.63
N ALA A 16 -1.14 12.73 0.13
CA ALA A 16 0.14 13.10 0.72
C ALA A 16 0.31 14.62 0.82
N ARG A 17 0.07 15.36 -0.28
CA ARG A 17 0.16 16.83 -0.31
C ARG A 17 -0.78 17.51 0.69
N ARG A 18 -1.98 16.95 0.88
CA ARG A 18 -3.00 17.54 1.74
C ARG A 18 -2.78 17.24 3.22
N ILE A 19 -2.30 16.04 3.55
CA ILE A 19 -1.98 15.65 4.93
C ILE A 19 -0.67 16.30 5.38
N ASP A 20 0.32 16.37 4.49
CA ASP A 20 1.67 16.82 4.77
C ASP A 20 1.97 18.18 4.12
N GLY A 21 1.24 19.23 4.50
CA GLY A 21 1.38 20.56 3.89
C GLY A 21 2.76 21.21 4.03
N GLU A 22 3.58 20.74 4.96
CA GLU A 22 4.96 21.20 5.17
C GLU A 22 6.01 20.35 4.44
N GLY A 23 5.59 19.26 3.81
CA GLY A 23 6.51 18.37 3.09
C GLY A 23 6.96 18.96 1.77
N ASP A 24 8.19 18.65 1.38
CA ASP A 24 8.61 18.83 0.01
C ASP A 24 8.07 17.69 -0.87
N TRP A 25 8.25 17.83 -2.18
CA TRP A 25 7.79 16.84 -3.16
C TRP A 25 8.39 15.44 -2.93
N LYS A 26 9.58 15.33 -2.33
CA LYS A 26 10.24 14.06 -2.07
C LYS A 26 9.54 13.31 -0.94
N ARG A 27 9.22 14.00 0.15
CA ARG A 27 8.46 13.43 1.27
C ARG A 27 7.06 12.99 0.81
N HIS A 28 6.40 13.83 -0.01
CA HIS A 28 5.11 13.47 -0.61
C HIS A 28 5.20 12.23 -1.51
N LEU A 29 6.24 12.13 -2.33
CA LEU A 29 6.46 10.97 -3.18
C LEU A 29 6.68 9.68 -2.37
N MET A 30 7.38 9.78 -1.23
CA MET A 30 7.58 8.65 -0.32
C MET A 30 6.29 8.23 0.41
N LEU A 31 5.43 9.18 0.77
CA LEU A 31 4.11 8.90 1.38
C LEU A 31 3.08 8.35 0.37
N SER A 32 3.20 8.74 -0.89
CA SER A 32 2.22 8.45 -1.93
C SER A 32 1.87 6.96 -2.07
N PRO A 33 2.82 6.00 -2.14
CA PRO A 33 2.48 4.58 -2.22
C PRO A 33 1.63 4.09 -1.05
N ALA A 34 1.91 4.53 0.18
CA ALA A 34 1.18 4.11 1.37
C ALA A 34 -0.27 4.61 1.36
N PHE A 35 -0.47 5.90 1.11
CA PHE A 35 -1.81 6.48 1.05
C PHE A 35 -2.60 5.99 -0.17
N GLY A 36 -1.94 5.80 -1.31
CA GLY A 36 -2.54 5.28 -2.51
C GLY A 36 -3.08 3.88 -2.33
N LEU A 37 -2.24 2.96 -1.84
CA LEU A 37 -2.64 1.58 -1.58
C LEU A 37 -3.71 1.51 -0.48
N LEU A 38 -3.61 2.36 0.55
CA LEU A 38 -4.63 2.43 1.58
C LEU A 38 -5.99 2.88 1.01
N ALA A 39 -6.01 3.86 0.09
CA ALA A 39 -7.23 4.28 -0.60
C ALA A 39 -7.80 3.15 -1.48
N CYS A 40 -6.96 2.45 -2.25
CA CYS A 40 -7.38 1.31 -3.06
C CYS A 40 -7.94 0.16 -2.21
N LEU A 41 -7.25 -0.18 -1.10
CA LEU A 41 -7.72 -1.20 -0.15
C LEU A 41 -9.02 -0.77 0.53
N GLY A 42 -9.17 0.51 0.88
CA GLY A 42 -10.41 1.04 1.43
C GLY A 42 -11.59 0.91 0.46
N LEU A 43 -11.39 1.27 -0.82
CA LEU A 43 -12.41 1.10 -1.85
C LEU A 43 -12.73 -0.37 -2.12
N ALA A 44 -11.72 -1.25 -2.16
CA ALA A 44 -11.92 -2.68 -2.32
C ALA A 44 -12.70 -3.29 -1.15
N GLY A 45 -12.33 -2.95 0.09
CA GLY A 45 -13.06 -3.40 1.28
C GLY A 45 -14.49 -2.89 1.30
N PHE A 46 -14.71 -1.64 0.90
CA PHE A 46 -16.05 -1.06 0.80
C PHE A 46 -16.90 -1.76 -0.26
N CYS A 47 -16.36 -2.02 -1.46
CA CYS A 47 -17.06 -2.78 -2.47
C CYS A 47 -17.47 -4.17 -1.97
N PHE A 48 -16.58 -4.86 -1.26
CA PHE A 48 -16.91 -6.18 -0.72
C PHE A 48 -18.07 -6.12 0.27
N ILE A 49 -18.02 -5.19 1.24
CA ILE A 49 -19.06 -5.03 2.27
C ILE A 49 -20.41 -4.70 1.64
N MET A 50 -20.41 -3.97 0.53
CA MET A 50 -21.61 -3.59 -0.21
C MET A 50 -22.04 -4.63 -1.26
N GLU A 51 -21.35 -5.78 -1.33
CA GLU A 51 -21.58 -6.84 -2.33
C GLU A 51 -21.48 -6.33 -3.78
N TRP A 52 -20.61 -5.35 -4.01
CA TRP A 52 -20.38 -4.75 -5.32
C TRP A 52 -19.34 -5.51 -6.14
N SER A 53 -19.54 -5.52 -7.46
CA SER A 53 -18.67 -6.23 -8.41
C SER A 53 -17.27 -5.62 -8.54
N LEU A 54 -16.35 -6.38 -9.14
CA LEU A 54 -15.02 -5.89 -9.54
C LEU A 54 -15.09 -4.77 -10.60
N GLU A 55 -16.15 -4.73 -11.41
CA GLU A 55 -16.39 -3.64 -12.37
C GLU A 55 -16.72 -2.33 -11.64
N THR A 56 -17.53 -2.43 -10.58
CA THR A 56 -17.81 -1.29 -9.70
C THR A 56 -16.54 -0.79 -9.04
N LEU A 57 -15.67 -1.69 -8.55
CA LEU A 57 -14.36 -1.31 -8.00
C LEU A 57 -13.49 -0.59 -9.05
N THR A 58 -13.46 -1.09 -10.29
CA THR A 58 -12.75 -0.42 -11.40
C THR A 58 -13.25 1.01 -11.59
N THR A 59 -14.57 1.18 -11.59
CA THR A 59 -15.21 2.50 -11.74
C THR A 59 -14.82 3.44 -10.59
N LEU A 60 -14.86 2.96 -9.34
CA LEU A 60 -14.45 3.75 -8.18
C LEU A 60 -12.96 4.14 -8.23
N LEU A 61 -12.08 3.25 -8.68
CA LEU A 61 -10.66 3.54 -8.83
C LEU A 61 -10.40 4.59 -9.91
N ILE A 62 -11.13 4.55 -11.02
CA ILE A 62 -11.09 5.59 -12.06
C ILE A 62 -11.57 6.93 -11.47
N LEU A 63 -12.70 6.94 -10.78
CA LEU A 63 -13.24 8.14 -10.13
C LEU A 63 -12.27 8.72 -9.08
N ALA A 64 -11.61 7.85 -8.30
CA ALA A 64 -10.60 8.27 -7.33
C ALA A 64 -9.40 8.94 -8.02
N ASN A 65 -8.95 8.44 -9.16
CA ASN A 65 -7.88 9.07 -9.95
C ASN A 65 -8.31 10.41 -10.55
N ILE A 66 -9.54 10.51 -11.08
CA ILE A 66 -10.09 11.79 -11.56
C ILE A 66 -10.17 12.81 -10.41
N ALA A 67 -10.71 12.40 -9.26
CA ALA A 67 -10.79 13.26 -8.08
C ALA A 67 -9.40 13.69 -7.60
N ALA A 68 -8.41 12.80 -7.64
CA ALA A 68 -7.02 13.12 -7.31
C ALA A 68 -6.41 14.16 -8.26
N ILE A 69 -6.64 14.03 -9.58
CA ILE A 69 -6.19 15.02 -10.57
C ILE A 69 -6.84 16.38 -10.29
N ILE A 70 -8.14 16.40 -10.02
CA ILE A 70 -8.86 17.63 -9.68
C ILE A 70 -8.27 18.23 -8.39
N ALA A 71 -8.08 17.44 -7.33
CA ALA A 71 -7.52 17.91 -6.07
C ALA A 71 -6.10 18.51 -6.24
N ILE A 72 -5.24 17.86 -7.03
CA ILE A 72 -3.89 18.35 -7.35
C ILE A 72 -3.94 19.63 -8.19
N ARG A 73 -4.90 19.76 -9.12
CA ARG A 73 -5.03 20.95 -9.98
C ARG A 73 -5.74 22.14 -9.31
N VAL A 74 -6.66 21.87 -8.39
CA VAL A 74 -7.47 22.88 -7.67
C VAL A 74 -6.68 23.51 -6.51
N GLU A 75 -5.41 23.15 -6.33
CA GLU A 75 -4.41 24.04 -5.70
C GLU A 75 -4.27 25.32 -6.56
N ILE A 76 -5.27 26.20 -6.50
CA ILE A 76 -5.37 27.48 -7.20
C ILE A 76 -4.47 28.45 -6.43
N ASN A 77 -3.30 28.77 -7.00
CA ASN A 77 -2.25 29.62 -6.41
C ASN A 77 -1.67 29.07 -5.10
N PRO A 78 -0.90 27.97 -5.11
CA PRO A 78 -0.08 27.65 -3.96
C PRO A 78 0.93 28.79 -3.81
N GLU A 79 0.91 29.51 -2.69
CA GLU A 79 2.07 30.30 -2.32
C GLU A 79 3.24 29.31 -2.20
N PRO A 80 4.30 29.43 -3.02
CA PRO A 80 5.40 28.48 -2.99
C PRO A 80 6.14 28.67 -1.66
N LYS A 81 5.73 27.94 -0.62
CA LYS A 81 6.56 27.74 0.56
C LYS A 81 7.75 26.92 0.12
N GLN A 82 8.89 27.57 -0.05
CA GLN A 82 10.16 26.87 -0.21
C GLN A 82 10.50 26.21 1.12
N VAL A 83 10.08 24.95 1.27
CA VAL A 83 10.53 24.11 2.37
C VAL A 83 11.83 23.45 1.94
N ASN A 84 12.96 23.91 2.47
CA ASN A 84 14.23 23.24 2.28
C ASN A 84 14.44 22.23 3.41
N ILE A 85 14.19 20.96 3.12
CA ILE A 85 14.41 19.86 4.07
C ILE A 85 15.76 19.21 3.76
N GLU A 86 16.74 19.48 4.60
CA GLU A 86 18.05 18.82 4.52
C GLU A 86 17.94 17.36 4.96
N ARG A 87 18.42 16.47 4.11
CA ARG A 87 18.44 15.02 4.38
C ARG A 87 19.86 14.51 4.33
N SER A 88 20.26 13.80 5.38
CA SER A 88 21.51 13.06 5.40
C SER A 88 21.58 12.07 4.22
N PRO A 89 22.72 11.91 3.55
CA PRO A 89 22.91 10.87 2.52
C PRO A 89 22.55 9.47 3.02
N TRP A 90 22.78 9.19 4.32
CA TRP A 90 22.46 7.93 4.96
C TRP A 90 20.96 7.59 4.93
N PHE A 91 20.08 8.61 4.96
CA PHE A 91 18.65 8.41 4.81
C PHE A 91 18.31 7.73 3.49
N TRP A 92 18.89 8.24 2.39
CA TRP A 92 18.64 7.71 1.04
C TRP A 92 19.24 6.33 0.87
N ILE A 93 20.45 6.11 1.40
CA ILE A 93 21.12 4.80 1.35
C ILE A 93 20.27 3.75 2.08
N PHE A 94 19.89 3.99 3.34
CA PHE A 94 19.11 3.02 4.10
C PHE A 94 17.69 2.82 3.56
N THR A 95 17.04 3.88 3.07
CA THR A 95 15.73 3.75 2.41
C THR A 95 15.82 2.89 1.15
N THR A 96 16.85 3.09 0.34
CA THR A 96 17.08 2.29 -0.88
C THR A 96 17.37 0.84 -0.54
N ILE A 97 18.23 0.58 0.46
CA ILE A 97 18.52 -0.78 0.94
C ILE A 97 17.23 -1.44 1.47
N GLY A 98 16.44 -0.74 2.26
CA GLY A 98 15.17 -1.25 2.79
C GLY A 98 14.18 -1.63 1.71
N CYS A 99 14.01 -0.77 0.70
CA CYS A 99 13.14 -1.06 -0.44
C CYS A 99 13.68 -2.22 -1.28
N PHE A 100 15.00 -2.29 -1.51
CA PHE A 100 15.63 -3.39 -2.24
C PHE A 100 15.42 -4.73 -1.52
N ILE A 101 15.68 -4.78 -0.21
CA ILE A 101 15.45 -5.99 0.60
C ILE A 101 13.96 -6.37 0.57
N ALA A 102 13.04 -5.40 0.72
CA ALA A 102 11.60 -5.63 0.66
C ALA A 102 11.12 -6.19 -0.68
N LEU A 103 11.77 -5.83 -1.79
CA LEU A 103 11.50 -6.36 -3.13
C LEU A 103 12.13 -7.73 -3.40
N THR A 104 13.12 -8.15 -2.60
CA THR A 104 13.85 -9.42 -2.78
C THR A 104 12.94 -10.64 -2.99
N PRO A 105 11.80 -10.80 -2.29
CA PRO A 105 10.91 -11.94 -2.52
C PRO A 105 10.50 -12.10 -3.99
N LEU A 106 10.28 -11.00 -4.73
CA LEU A 106 9.90 -11.05 -6.14
C LEU A 106 10.90 -11.79 -7.02
N SER A 107 12.18 -11.83 -6.63
CA SER A 107 13.21 -12.60 -7.35
C SER A 107 12.97 -14.11 -7.35
N TYR A 108 12.17 -14.63 -6.41
CA TYR A 108 11.82 -16.04 -6.34
C TYR A 108 10.67 -16.43 -7.29
N MET A 109 10.01 -15.47 -7.95
CA MET A 109 8.91 -15.67 -8.91
C MET A 109 7.66 -16.39 -8.34
N ARG A 110 7.65 -16.71 -7.05
CA ARG A 110 6.55 -17.32 -6.31
C ARG A 110 6.55 -16.83 -4.86
N PRO A 111 5.38 -16.68 -4.23
CA PRO A 111 5.32 -16.40 -2.79
C PRO A 111 5.88 -17.60 -2.00
N MET A 112 6.62 -17.31 -0.94
CA MET A 112 7.08 -18.31 0.03
C MET A 112 6.13 -18.32 1.24
N GLY A 113 6.24 -19.32 2.11
CA GLY A 113 5.29 -19.53 3.21
C GLY A 113 3.98 -20.20 2.76
N VAL A 114 2.99 -20.19 3.65
CA VAL A 114 1.69 -20.87 3.43
C VAL A 114 0.48 -19.93 3.45
N ASP A 115 0.61 -18.75 4.07
CA ASP A 115 -0.48 -17.78 4.23
C ASP A 115 -1.06 -17.34 2.86
N TRP A 116 -0.22 -17.24 1.81
CA TRP A 116 -0.68 -16.87 0.46
C TRP A 116 -1.70 -17.84 -0.12
N ILE A 117 -1.71 -19.13 0.27
CA ILE A 117 -2.63 -20.13 -0.28
C ILE A 117 -4.07 -19.76 0.07
N GLY A 118 -4.32 -19.41 1.33
CA GLY A 118 -5.65 -18.98 1.79
C GLY A 118 -6.13 -17.73 1.05
N PHE A 119 -5.27 -16.70 0.97
CA PHE A 119 -5.63 -15.45 0.29
C PHE A 119 -5.78 -15.60 -1.23
N ALA A 120 -4.99 -16.48 -1.85
CA ALA A 120 -5.13 -16.78 -3.27
C ALA A 120 -6.44 -17.51 -3.58
N SER A 121 -6.86 -18.44 -2.70
CA SER A 121 -8.18 -19.09 -2.80
C SER A 121 -9.32 -18.08 -2.65
N LEU A 122 -9.21 -17.12 -1.72
CA LEU A 122 -10.19 -16.05 -1.57
C LEU A 122 -10.24 -15.12 -2.78
N ALA A 123 -9.08 -14.72 -3.30
CA ALA A 123 -9.02 -13.87 -4.49
C ALA A 123 -9.55 -14.59 -5.75
N ASP A 124 -9.28 -15.89 -5.90
CA ASP A 124 -9.87 -16.72 -6.97
C ASP A 124 -11.40 -16.83 -6.84
N SER A 125 -11.89 -17.05 -5.62
CA SER A 125 -13.32 -17.10 -5.32
C SER A 125 -14.04 -15.80 -5.67
N ILE A 126 -13.48 -14.64 -5.26
CA ILE A 126 -14.01 -13.33 -5.65
C ILE A 126 -14.03 -13.17 -7.18
N SER A 127 -12.94 -13.55 -7.85
CA SER A 127 -12.81 -13.41 -9.30
C SER A 127 -13.85 -14.22 -10.07
N ARG A 128 -14.29 -15.37 -9.53
CA ARG A 128 -15.25 -16.27 -10.19
C ARG A 128 -16.70 -16.03 -9.78
N THR A 129 -16.93 -15.70 -8.52
CA THR A 129 -18.27 -15.71 -7.91
C THR A 129 -18.71 -14.35 -7.38
N GLY A 130 -17.81 -13.38 -7.30
CA GLY A 130 -18.09 -12.05 -6.74
C GLY A 130 -18.07 -12.00 -5.21
N GLY A 131 -17.81 -13.11 -4.52
CA GLY A 131 -17.78 -13.16 -3.05
C GLY A 131 -16.82 -14.23 -2.52
N PHE A 132 -16.87 -14.48 -1.21
CA PHE A 132 -16.12 -15.58 -0.57
C PHE A 132 -16.91 -16.89 -0.59
N ILE A 133 -17.22 -17.37 -1.80
CA ILE A 133 -17.93 -18.63 -2.00
C ILE A 133 -16.90 -19.72 -2.35
N LEU A 134 -16.60 -20.57 -1.38
CA LEU A 134 -15.62 -21.67 -1.54
C LEU A 134 -16.32 -23.01 -1.77
N ALA A 135 -15.71 -23.85 -2.60
CA ALA A 135 -16.16 -25.22 -2.84
C ALA A 135 -15.53 -26.21 -1.83
N GLU A 136 -16.06 -27.43 -1.77
CA GLU A 136 -15.47 -28.51 -0.98
C GLU A 136 -14.00 -28.76 -1.36
N PRO A 137 -13.09 -29.04 -0.39
CA PRO A 137 -13.33 -29.25 1.04
C PRO A 137 -13.24 -27.98 1.90
N SER A 138 -13.12 -26.79 1.29
CA SER A 138 -12.82 -25.52 1.97
C SER A 138 -14.07 -24.70 2.33
N ILE A 139 -15.23 -25.33 2.48
CA ILE A 139 -16.46 -24.67 2.89
C ILE A 139 -16.27 -24.08 4.30
N GLY A 140 -16.52 -22.77 4.44
CA GLY A 140 -16.44 -22.06 5.71
C GLY A 140 -16.53 -20.55 5.52
N GLU A 141 -16.60 -19.83 6.64
CA GLU A 141 -16.57 -18.37 6.68
C GLU A 141 -15.16 -17.88 7.03
N TRP A 142 -14.69 -16.86 6.33
CA TRP A 142 -13.38 -16.25 6.58
C TRP A 142 -13.53 -14.93 7.31
N LEU A 143 -12.81 -14.79 8.43
CA LEU A 143 -12.82 -13.59 9.28
C LEU A 143 -11.78 -12.53 8.86
N TYR A 144 -11.04 -12.76 7.78
CA TYR A 144 -10.00 -11.83 7.35
C TYR A 144 -10.63 -10.60 6.66
N PRO A 145 -10.05 -9.39 6.84
CA PRO A 145 -10.50 -8.19 6.15
C PRO A 145 -10.54 -8.40 4.63
N PRO A 146 -11.70 -8.16 3.98
CA PRO A 146 -11.89 -8.56 2.59
C PRO A 146 -11.18 -7.65 1.58
N ALA A 147 -10.73 -6.48 2.02
CA ALA A 147 -10.05 -5.49 1.19
C ALA A 147 -8.86 -6.06 0.41
N PHE A 148 -8.00 -6.84 1.07
CA PHE A 148 -6.79 -7.37 0.46
C PHE A 148 -7.11 -8.42 -0.63
N PRO A 149 -7.84 -9.50 -0.36
CA PRO A 149 -8.15 -10.49 -1.40
C PRO A 149 -9.03 -9.90 -2.52
N MET A 150 -9.90 -8.92 -2.22
CA MET A 150 -10.68 -8.24 -3.26
C MET A 150 -9.82 -7.38 -4.18
N LEU A 151 -8.88 -6.61 -3.64
CA LEU A 151 -7.96 -5.84 -4.47
C LEU A 151 -7.01 -6.77 -5.24
N ALA A 152 -6.57 -7.88 -4.64
CA ALA A 152 -5.76 -8.88 -5.32
C ALA A 152 -6.50 -9.55 -6.49
N ALA A 153 -7.79 -9.87 -6.32
CA ALA A 153 -8.67 -10.36 -7.39
C ALA A 153 -8.81 -9.33 -8.51
N TRP A 154 -9.00 -8.06 -8.16
CA TRP A 154 -9.14 -6.96 -9.11
C TRP A 154 -7.91 -6.74 -10.01
N LEU A 155 -6.70 -7.11 -9.56
CA LEU A 155 -5.50 -7.02 -10.39
C LEU A 155 -5.57 -7.86 -11.68
N GLY A 156 -6.51 -8.81 -11.78
CA GLY A 156 -6.79 -9.56 -13.01
C GLY A 156 -5.63 -10.45 -13.48
N THR A 157 -4.70 -10.78 -12.58
CA THR A 157 -3.62 -11.75 -12.79
C THR A 157 -3.98 -13.09 -12.14
N THR A 158 -3.10 -14.09 -12.20
CA THR A 158 -3.32 -15.32 -11.44
C THR A 158 -3.39 -15.00 -9.94
N SER A 159 -4.33 -15.60 -9.21
CA SER A 159 -4.66 -15.18 -7.85
C SER A 159 -3.47 -15.17 -6.89
N TYR A 160 -2.56 -16.15 -7.03
CA TYR A 160 -1.33 -16.20 -6.23
C TYR A 160 -0.35 -15.07 -6.60
N LEU A 161 -0.24 -14.67 -7.87
CA LEU A 161 0.59 -13.53 -8.28
C LEU A 161 -0.03 -12.21 -7.83
N GLY A 162 -1.37 -12.09 -7.87
CA GLY A 162 -2.07 -10.89 -7.41
C GLY A 162 -1.82 -10.63 -5.93
N VAL A 163 -2.01 -11.67 -5.11
CA VAL A 163 -1.69 -11.65 -3.67
C VAL A 163 -0.21 -11.33 -3.44
N PHE A 164 0.68 -11.96 -4.20
CA PHE A 164 2.12 -11.79 -4.04
C PHE A 164 2.59 -10.38 -4.37
N TRP A 165 2.22 -9.85 -5.54
CA TRP A 165 2.61 -8.51 -5.97
C TRP A 165 2.00 -7.45 -5.06
N LEU A 166 0.71 -7.55 -4.75
CA LEU A 166 0.05 -6.59 -3.86
C LEU A 166 0.72 -6.58 -2.47
N GLY A 167 1.03 -7.77 -1.94
CA GLY A 167 1.67 -7.92 -0.65
C GLY A 167 3.03 -7.27 -0.55
N VAL A 168 3.92 -7.59 -1.50
CA VAL A 168 5.27 -6.99 -1.55
C VAL A 168 5.18 -5.48 -1.72
N MET A 169 4.28 -4.99 -2.56
CA MET A 169 4.12 -3.55 -2.79
C MET A 169 3.54 -2.82 -1.56
N CYS A 170 2.64 -3.46 -0.79
CA CYS A 170 2.19 -2.93 0.50
C CYS A 170 3.36 -2.82 1.49
N PHE A 171 4.28 -3.79 1.51
CA PHE A 171 5.45 -3.72 2.39
C PHE A 171 6.42 -2.60 2.01
N VAL A 172 6.71 -2.46 0.71
CA VAL A 172 7.54 -1.34 0.20
C VAL A 172 6.89 0.00 0.54
N ALA A 173 5.58 0.13 0.32
CA ALA A 173 4.83 1.33 0.65
C ALA A 173 4.87 1.66 2.16
N LEU A 174 4.76 0.65 3.03
CA LEU A 174 4.90 0.81 4.47
C LEU A 174 6.29 1.35 4.85
N LEU A 175 7.36 0.78 4.29
CA LEU A 175 8.73 1.24 4.57
C LEU A 175 8.97 2.69 4.12
N LEU A 176 8.50 3.05 2.92
CA LEU A 176 8.60 4.41 2.41
C LEU A 176 7.78 5.40 3.26
N GLY A 177 6.57 5.01 3.67
CA GLY A 177 5.73 5.82 4.55
C GLY A 177 6.36 6.05 5.92
N ILE A 178 6.90 5.00 6.56
CA ILE A 178 7.58 5.12 7.86
C ILE A 178 8.84 5.99 7.74
N ALA A 179 9.61 5.84 6.65
CA ALA A 179 10.78 6.68 6.40
C ALA A 179 10.40 8.16 6.26
N ALA A 180 9.33 8.46 5.54
CA ALA A 180 8.81 9.83 5.37
C ALA A 180 8.30 10.42 6.70
N VAL A 181 7.61 9.64 7.52
CA VAL A 181 7.22 10.05 8.89
C VAL A 181 8.45 10.33 9.74
N GLY A 182 9.43 9.43 9.75
CA GLY A 182 10.65 9.61 10.54
C GLY A 182 11.40 10.88 10.13
N GLU A 183 11.43 11.18 8.83
CA GLU A 183 11.96 12.45 8.32
C GLU A 183 11.18 13.65 8.87
N LYS A 184 9.83 13.63 8.81
CA LYS A 184 8.98 14.68 9.40
C LYS A 184 9.28 14.91 10.88
N MET A 185 9.57 13.85 11.63
CA MET A 185 9.87 13.89 13.06
C MET A 185 11.35 14.21 13.38
N GLY A 186 12.19 14.50 12.37
CA GLY A 186 13.61 14.82 12.56
C GLY A 186 14.52 13.62 12.86
N CYS A 187 14.00 12.39 12.77
CA CYS A 187 14.74 11.15 13.08
C CYS A 187 14.92 10.20 11.87
N GLY A 188 14.68 10.68 10.65
CA GLY A 188 14.47 9.85 9.46
C GLY A 188 15.46 8.71 9.22
N HIS A 189 16.77 8.98 9.22
CA HIS A 189 17.77 7.91 8.95
C HIS A 189 17.86 6.89 10.08
N TRP A 190 17.67 7.31 11.34
CA TRP A 190 17.59 6.40 12.48
C TRP A 190 16.34 5.53 12.44
N THR A 191 15.20 6.09 12.03
CA THR A 191 13.94 5.36 11.87
C THR A 191 14.08 4.22 10.87
N ILE A 192 14.58 4.50 9.67
CA ILE A 192 14.72 3.46 8.64
C ILE A 192 15.82 2.45 8.99
N MET A 193 16.89 2.87 9.67
CA MET A 193 17.91 1.97 10.17
C MET A 193 17.34 1.01 11.24
N ALA A 194 16.53 1.52 12.17
CA ALA A 194 15.86 0.68 13.16
C ALA A 194 14.90 -0.34 12.51
N MET A 195 14.19 0.07 11.46
CA MET A 195 13.34 -0.83 10.67
C MET A 195 14.16 -1.94 10.00
N LEU A 196 15.31 -1.62 9.41
CA LEU A 196 16.22 -2.60 8.80
C LEU A 196 16.76 -3.62 9.82
N LEU A 197 16.97 -3.18 11.07
CA LEU A 197 17.43 -4.03 12.17
C LEU A 197 16.29 -4.85 12.81
N ALA A 198 15.05 -4.71 12.33
CA ALA A 198 13.89 -5.47 12.79
C ALA A 198 13.55 -6.61 11.79
N PRO A 199 14.25 -7.77 11.84
CA PRO A 199 14.10 -8.83 10.84
C PRO A 199 12.71 -9.45 10.81
N ALA A 200 11.91 -9.32 11.87
CA ALA A 200 10.59 -9.92 11.98
C ALA A 200 9.62 -9.47 10.87
N LEU A 201 9.61 -8.19 10.50
CA LEU A 201 8.73 -7.68 9.44
C LEU A 201 9.15 -8.20 8.06
N PHE A 202 10.46 -8.22 7.78
CA PHE A 202 11.00 -8.78 6.54
C PHE A 202 10.76 -10.29 6.44
N ALA A 203 10.93 -11.01 7.55
CA ALA A 203 10.60 -12.43 7.63
C ALA A 203 9.11 -12.67 7.38
N LYS A 204 8.22 -11.82 7.90
CA LYS A 204 6.78 -11.97 7.68
C LYS A 204 6.36 -11.67 6.24
N ASN A 205 7.00 -10.69 5.58
CA ASN A 205 6.82 -10.45 4.14
C ASN A 205 7.32 -11.64 3.30
N LEU A 206 8.43 -12.27 3.69
CA LEU A 206 8.92 -13.48 3.04
C LEU A 206 7.97 -14.67 3.25
N ASP A 207 7.42 -14.85 4.46
CA ASP A 207 6.48 -15.91 4.84
C ASP A 207 5.04 -15.67 4.34
N SER A 208 4.83 -14.76 3.37
CA SER A 208 3.52 -14.42 2.80
C SER A 208 2.46 -13.88 3.76
N GLY A 209 2.87 -13.30 4.89
CA GLY A 209 1.98 -12.59 5.81
C GLY A 209 1.46 -11.25 5.29
N PHE A 210 1.11 -11.19 4.00
CA PHE A 210 0.87 -9.95 3.26
C PHE A 210 -0.30 -9.12 3.81
N PRO A 211 -1.45 -9.69 4.20
CA PRO A 211 -2.55 -8.87 4.73
C PRO A 211 -2.23 -8.28 6.10
N THR A 212 -1.42 -8.96 6.90
CA THR A 212 -0.90 -8.43 8.17
C THR A 212 0.01 -7.24 7.93
N VAL A 213 0.82 -7.26 6.87
CA VAL A 213 1.66 -6.12 6.48
C VAL A 213 0.81 -4.98 5.92
N ALA A 214 -0.16 -5.29 5.04
CA ALA A 214 -1.05 -4.30 4.44
C ALA A 214 -1.90 -3.56 5.50
N SER A 215 -2.32 -4.25 6.57
CA SER A 215 -3.07 -3.61 7.66
C SER A 215 -2.26 -2.57 8.43
N GLN A 216 -0.92 -2.64 8.39
CA GLN A 216 -0.06 -1.62 9.00
C GLN A 216 -0.01 -0.31 8.21
N LEU A 217 -0.52 -0.25 6.97
CA LEU A 217 -0.55 1.01 6.22
C LEU A 217 -1.36 2.11 6.93
N GLY A 218 -2.37 1.73 7.72
CA GLY A 218 -3.14 2.66 8.55
C GLY A 218 -2.31 3.37 9.62
N LEU A 219 -1.20 2.77 10.06
CA LEU A 219 -0.25 3.37 11.00
C LEU A 219 0.33 4.66 10.42
N ILE A 220 0.57 4.74 9.11
CA ILE A 220 1.10 5.95 8.46
C ILE A 220 0.15 7.13 8.63
N VAL A 221 -1.16 6.92 8.47
CA VAL A 221 -2.17 7.98 8.66
C VAL A 221 -2.11 8.50 10.09
N ILE A 222 -2.09 7.59 11.07
CA ILE A 222 -2.02 7.93 12.50
C ILE A 222 -0.72 8.69 12.80
N LEU A 223 0.41 8.17 12.35
CA LEU A 223 1.72 8.80 12.57
C LEU A 223 1.81 10.20 11.96
N MET A 224 1.19 10.43 10.81
CA MET A 224 1.15 11.74 10.17
C MET A 224 0.32 12.78 10.94
N THR A 225 -0.55 12.34 11.87
CA THR A 225 -1.24 13.25 12.80
C THR A 225 -0.33 13.78 13.91
N PHE A 226 0.83 13.14 14.15
CA PHE A 226 1.83 13.60 15.11
C PHE A 226 2.82 14.58 14.46
N GLY A 227 3.40 15.46 15.29
CA GLY A 227 4.24 16.59 14.88
C GLY A 227 3.52 17.93 15.08
N GLU A 228 4.28 19.00 15.30
CA GLU A 228 3.71 20.36 15.38
C GLU A 228 3.06 20.74 14.04
N ARG A 229 1.96 21.50 14.10
CA ARG A 229 1.22 22.02 12.94
C ARG A 229 1.61 23.46 12.66
#